data_AF-A0A4D8R1F5-F1
#
_entry.id   AF-A0A4D8R1F5-F1
#
_cell.length_a   1.000
_cell.length_b   1.000
_cell.length_c   1.000
_cell.angle_alpha   90.00
_cell.angle_beta   90.00
_cell.angle_gamma   90.00
#
_symmetry.space_group_name_H-M   'P 1'
#
loop_
_entity.id
_entity.type
_entity.pdbx_description
1 polymer ?
#
loop_
_entity_poly.entity_id
_entity_poly.type
_entity_poly.pdbx_seq_one_letter_code
_entity_poly.pdbx_strand_id
1 'polypeptide(L)' 'MNASAYPVIVRPLPPEQGVGYVAEVPDLPGCTAGGATPADASTAALDAITAWIENARRTGAPVPPPSERLREVTQ' A
#
# COMPACT_ATOMS: atom_id res chain seq x y z
N MET A 1 10.96 4.21 10.61
CA MET A 1 10.36 4.35 9.27
C MET A 1 8.91 3.99 9.43
N ASN A 2 8.02 4.93 9.21
CA ASN A 2 6.59 4.77 9.51
C ASN A 2 5.89 4.31 8.23
N ALA A 3 5.15 3.21 8.30
CA ALA A 3 4.43 2.64 7.15
C ALA A 3 3.41 3.63 6.55
N SER A 4 2.82 4.49 7.39
CA SER A 4 1.92 5.59 7.00
C SER A 4 2.57 6.72 6.20
N ALA A 5 3.88 6.67 5.95
CA ALA A 5 4.56 7.65 5.11
C ALA A 5 4.51 7.31 3.61
N TYR A 6 4.21 6.06 3.25
CA TYR A 6 4.12 5.64 1.86
C TYR A 6 2.75 5.95 1.26
N PRO A 7 2.69 6.46 0.03
CA PRO A 7 1.43 6.73 -0.63
C PRO A 7 0.73 5.42 -0.97
N VAL A 8 -0.55 5.35 -0.61
CA VAL A 8 -1.42 4.21 -0.92
C VAL A 8 -2.48 4.69 -1.91
N ILE A 9 -2.50 4.07 -3.09
CA ILE A 9 -3.51 4.34 -4.11
C ILE A 9 -4.59 3.27 -3.98
N VAL A 10 -5.79 3.68 -3.56
CA VAL A 10 -6.94 2.78 -3.48
C VAL A 10 -7.79 2.94 -4.73
N ARG A 11 -8.05 1.84 -5.44
CA ARG A 11 -8.93 1.80 -6.62
C ARG A 11 -9.96 0.67 -6.51
N PRO A 12 -11.17 0.86 -7.04
CA PRO A 12 -12.14 -0.22 -7.13
C PRO A 12 -11.63 -1.31 -8.09
N LEU A 13 -11.93 -2.57 -7.78
CA LEU A 13 -11.68 -3.69 -8.67
C LEU A 13 -12.61 -3.60 -9.89
N PRO A 14 -12.13 -4.02 -11.07
CA PRO A 14 -13.00 -4.15 -12.23
C PRO A 14 -14.06 -5.23 -11.96
N PRO A 15 -15.28 -5.09 -12.53
CA PRO A 15 -16.40 -5.98 -12.22
C PRO A 15 -16.11 -7.46 -12.53
N GLU A 16 -15.20 -7.71 -13.46
CA GLU A 16 -14.72 -9.04 -13.85
C GLU A 16 -13.76 -9.69 -12.83
N GLN A 17 -13.18 -8.93 -11.90
CA GLN A 17 -12.41 -9.44 -10.75
C GLN A 17 -13.24 -9.50 -9.46
N GLY A 18 -14.48 -9.00 -9.50
CA GLY A 18 -15.42 -9.00 -8.37
C GLY A 18 -15.67 -7.62 -7.77
N VAL A 19 -16.43 -7.60 -6.67
CA VAL A 19 -16.78 -6.38 -5.93
C VAL A 19 -15.78 -6.19 -4.80
N GLY A 20 -15.03 -5.11 -4.85
CA GLY A 20 -14.07 -4.75 -3.82
C GLY A 20 -13.13 -3.64 -4.25
N TYR A 21 -12.13 -3.38 -3.42
CA TYR A 21 -11.11 -2.36 -3.62
C TYR A 21 -9.73 -3.00 -3.50
N VAL A 22 -8.81 -2.48 -4.30
CA VAL A 22 -7.39 -2.83 -4.24
C VAL A 22 -6.61 -1.56 -3.92
N ALA A 23 -5.71 -1.68 -2.95
CA ALA A 23 -4.78 -0.66 -2.54
C ALA A 23 -3.38 -1.05 -3.02
N GLU A 24 -2.71 -0.17 -3.75
CA GLU A 24 -1.37 -0.39 -4.27
C GLU A 24 -0.41 0.70 -3.81
N VAL A 25 0.83 0.32 -3.55
CA VAL A 25 1.88 1.22 -3.07
C VAL A 25 2.90 1.40 -4.18
N PRO A 26 2.85 2.49 -4.96
CA PRO A 26 3.74 2.68 -6.11
C PRO A 26 5.22 2.74 -5.72
N ASP A 27 5.52 3.22 -4.51
CA ASP A 27 6.87 3.27 -3.97
C ASP A 27 7.43 1.88 -3.57
N LEU A 28 6.55 0.91 -3.31
CA LEU A 28 6.90 -0.46 -2.95
C LEU A 28 6.32 -1.42 -4.00
N PRO A 29 7.00 -1.59 -5.15
CA PRO A 29 6.49 -2.41 -6.23
C PRO A 29 6.22 -3.84 -5.76
N GLY A 30 4.99 -4.30 -5.98
CA GLY A 30 4.49 -5.60 -5.52
C GLY A 30 3.83 -5.58 -4.13
N CYS A 31 3.82 -4.44 -3.43
CA CYS A 31 3.03 -4.26 -2.22
C CYS A 31 1.61 -3.80 -2.60
N THR A 32 0.69 -4.75 -2.64
CA THR A 32 -0.73 -4.53 -2.91
C THR A 32 -1.58 -5.24 -1.86
N ALA A 33 -2.68 -4.62 -1.47
CA ALA A 33 -3.64 -5.17 -0.53
C ALA A 33 -5.07 -5.05 -1.09
N GLY A 34 -5.97 -5.92 -0.66
CA GLY A 34 -7.38 -5.91 -1.06
C GLY A 34 -8.30 -5.70 0.13
N GLY A 35 -9.49 -5.15 -0.11
CA GLY A 35 -10.52 -4.97 0.90
C GLY A 35 -11.92 -4.91 0.30
N ALA A 36 -12.94 -5.19 1.12
CA ALA A 36 -14.33 -5.04 0.70
C ALA A 36 -14.70 -3.55 0.54
N THR A 37 -14.05 -2.67 1.31
CA THR A 37 -14.24 -1.22 1.29
C THR A 37 -12.90 -0.51 1.04
N PRO A 38 -12.93 0.78 0.64
CA PRO A 38 -11.69 1.56 0.49
C PRO A 38 -10.91 1.65 1.81
N ALA A 39 -11.63 1.77 2.93
CA ALA A 39 -11.05 1.81 4.27
C ALA A 39 -10.35 0.49 4.62
N ASP A 40 -11.00 -0.66 4.37
CA ASP A 40 -10.37 -1.97 4.59
C ASP A 40 -9.12 -2.14 3.73
N ALA A 41 -9.19 -1.77 2.45
CA ALA A 41 -8.05 -1.88 1.55
C ALA A 41 -6.88 -0.99 2.02
N SER A 42 -7.17 0.21 2.52
CA SER A 42 -6.14 1.11 3.06
C SER A 42 -5.48 0.56 4.34
N THR A 43 -6.27 0.01 5.27
CA THR A 43 -5.75 -0.62 6.49
C THR A 43 -4.88 -1.82 6.14
N ALA A 44 -5.37 -2.68 5.24
CA ALA A 44 -4.62 -3.85 4.78
C ALA A 44 -3.32 -3.46 4.04
N ALA A 45 -3.31 -2.33 3.33
CA ALA A 45 -2.10 -1.80 2.71
C ALA A 45 -1.06 -1.33 3.72
N LEU A 46 -1.48 -0.69 4.82
CA LEU A 46 -0.56 -0.28 5.90
C LEU A 46 0.13 -1.49 6.55
N ASP A 47 -0.62 -2.57 6.76
CA ASP A 47 -0.07 -3.83 7.26
C ASP A 47 0.89 -4.46 6.23
N ALA A 48 0.49 -4.48 4.95
CA ALA A 48 1.31 -5.00 3.87
C ALA A 48 2.63 -4.23 3.70
N ILE A 49 2.61 -2.90 3.85
CA ILE A 49 3.82 -2.05 3.84
C ILE A 49 4.75 -2.46 4.98
N THR A 50 4.21 -2.62 6.18
CA THR A 50 4.99 -3.01 7.36
C THR A 50 5.66 -4.37 7.12
N ALA A 51 4.89 -5.36 6.67
CA ALA A 51 5.41 -6.69 6.35
C ALA A 51 6.44 -6.66 5.20
N TRP A 52 6.23 -5.83 4.17
CA TRP A 52 7.16 -5.69 3.06
C TRP A 52 8.50 -5.12 3.54
N ILE A 53 8.47 -4.07 4.36
CA ILE A 53 9.68 -3.44 4.92
C ILE A 53 10.43 -4.42 5.83
N GLU A 54 9.73 -5.15 6.70
CA GLU A 54 10.34 -6.16 7.55
C GLU A 54 10.99 -7.27 6.72
N ASN A 55 10.29 -7.76 5.69
CA ASN A 55 10.82 -8.77 4.79
C ASN A 55 12.06 -8.26 4.04
N ALA A 56 12.02 -7.04 3.49
CA ALA A 56 13.14 -6.42 2.81
C ALA A 56 14.36 -6.27 3.74
N ARG A 57 14.14 -5.87 4.99
CA ARG A 57 15.21 -5.83 6.01
C ARG A 57 15.79 -7.21 6.31
N ARG A 58 14.95 -8.24 6.40
CA ARG A 58 15.38 -9.62 6.66
C ARG A 58 16.14 -10.23 5.50
N THR A 59 15.78 -9.89 4.27
CA THR A 59 16.44 -10.39 3.05
C THR A 59 17.64 -9.53 2.63
N GLY A 60 17.87 -8.39 3.30
CA GLY A 60 18.92 -7.44 2.93
C GLY A 60 18.59 -6.64 1.66
N ALA A 61 17.33 -6.61 1.24
CA ALA A 61 16.89 -5.81 0.12
C ALA A 61 16.87 -4.30 0.49
N PRO A 62 17.26 -3.41 -0.43
CA PRO A 62 17.21 -1.98 -0.21
C PRO A 62 15.75 -1.53 -0.10
N VAL A 63 15.40 -0.92 1.03
CA VAL A 63 14.06 -0.31 1.24
C VAL A 63 14.10 1.11 0.70
N PRO A 64 13.34 1.44 -0.37
CA PRO A 64 13.30 2.80 -0.89
C PRO A 64 12.60 3.72 0.14
N PRO A 65 13.07 4.96 0.31
CA PRO A 65 12.40 5.92 1.19
C PRO A 65 11.01 6.29 0.64
N PRO A 66 10.03 6.60 1.51
CA PRO A 66 8.70 7.02 1.08
C PRO A 66 8.77 8.34 0.31
N SER A 67 8.14 8.39 -0.86
CA SER A 67 8.04 9.61 -1.65
C SER A 67 7.17 10.63 -0.90
N GLU A 68 7.74 11.76 -0.49
CA GLU A 68 6.98 12.85 0.16
C GLU A 68 5.95 13.50 -0.78
N ARG A 69 6.04 13.22 -2.07
CA ARG A 69 5.31 13.90 -3.14
C ARG A 69 3.80 13.62 -3.20
N LEU A 70 3.31 12.63 -2.46
CA LEU A 70 1.90 12.19 -2.47
C LEU A 70 1.23 12.27 -1.09
N ARG A 71 1.86 12.95 -0.11
CA ARG A 71 1.30 13.15 1.23
C ARG A 71 0.09 14.11 1.26
N GLU A 72 -0.15 14.83 0.18
CA GLU A 72 -1.33 15.69 0.00
C GLU A 72 -2.46 14.93 -0.71
N VAL A 73 -3.18 14.09 0.02
CA VAL A 73 -4.60 13.85 -0.30
C VAL A 73 -5.39 13.65 1.00
N THR A 74 -5.63 14.76 1.70
CA THR A 74 -6.76 14.87 2.62
C THR A 74 -7.34 16.25 2.42
N GLN A 75 -8.42 16.32 1.65
CA GLN A 75 -9.51 17.25 1.89
C GLN A 75 -10.83 16.66 1.40
#